data_AF-A0A183JWK3-F1
#
_entry.id   AF-A0A183JWK3-F1
#
_cell.length_a   1.000
_cell.length_b   1.000
_cell.length_c   1.000
_cell.angle_alpha   90.00
_cell.angle_beta   90.00
_cell.angle_gamma   90.00
#
_symmetry.space_group_name_H-M   'P 1'
#
loop_
_entity.id
_entity.type
_entity.pdbx_description
1 polymer ?
#
loop_
_entity_poly.entity_id
_entity_poly.type
_entity_poly.pdbx_seq_one_letter_code
_entity_poly.pdbx_strand_id
1 'polypeptide(L)'
;MKRLAPLTNAPSPKNLTELRSLVGALQYYSRFIPNFSCRANCLFSILTSNSFKWGEEQESCLRSLLKFLRSDAVLRTYSPSVHSVLITDASPVGNGAVLEQEGRPVICVPRKLTITEQGYSQTQREALAVF
;
A
#
# COMPACT_ATOMS: atom_id res chain seq x y z
N MET A 1 -1.65 -6.20 -17.19
CA MET A 1 -0.92 -5.25 -16.35
C MET A 1 -1.80 -4.76 -15.18
N LYS A 2 -1.87 -5.49 -14.05
CA LYS A 2 -2.64 -5.09 -12.85
C LYS A 2 -1.90 -5.34 -11.51
N ARG A 3 -0.56 -5.49 -11.54
CA ARG A 3 0.24 -5.95 -10.38
C ARG A 3 0.23 -5.00 -9.18
N LEU A 4 0.08 -3.70 -9.40
CA LEU A 4 -0.12 -2.65 -8.37
C LEU A 4 -1.45 -1.91 -8.51
N ALA A 5 -2.40 -2.44 -9.29
CA ALA A 5 -3.68 -1.76 -9.54
C ALA A 5 -4.41 -1.34 -8.24
N PRO A 6 -4.41 -2.15 -7.17
CA PRO A 6 -5.13 -1.78 -5.95
C PRO A 6 -4.55 -0.56 -5.23
N LEU A 7 -3.22 -0.41 -5.22
CA LEU A 7 -2.56 0.74 -4.61
C LEU A 7 -2.60 1.95 -5.54
N THR A 8 -2.32 1.74 -6.83
CA THR A 8 -2.27 2.83 -7.83
C THR A 8 -3.64 3.39 -8.19
N ASN A 9 -4.74 2.68 -7.87
CA ASN A 9 -6.11 3.16 -8.00
C ASN A 9 -6.76 3.44 -6.63
N ALA A 10 -5.96 3.60 -5.57
CA ALA A 10 -6.49 3.94 -4.26
C ALA A 10 -7.30 5.26 -4.35
N PRO A 11 -8.52 5.28 -3.76
CA PRO A 11 -9.30 6.51 -3.68
C PRO A 11 -8.58 7.53 -2.79
N SER A 12 -8.95 8.79 -2.93
CA SER A 12 -8.48 9.82 -2.00
C SER A 12 -9.04 9.52 -0.60
N PRO A 13 -8.21 9.61 0.45
CA PRO A 13 -8.64 9.38 1.81
C PRO A 13 -9.69 10.42 2.20
N LYS A 14 -10.63 10.03 3.07
CA LYS A 14 -11.71 10.90 3.58
C LYS A 14 -11.50 11.32 5.03
N ASN A 15 -10.54 10.71 5.71
CA ASN A 15 -10.24 10.95 7.12
C ASN A 15 -8.77 10.65 7.41
N LEU A 16 -8.31 11.03 8.61
CA LEU A 16 -6.93 10.80 9.05
C LEU A 16 -6.56 9.32 9.14
N THR A 17 -7.52 8.45 9.47
CA THR A 17 -7.27 7.00 9.59
C THR A 17 -6.95 6.38 8.24
N GLU A 18 -7.74 6.69 7.22
CA GLU A 18 -7.49 6.28 5.84
C GLU A 18 -6.18 6.87 5.31
N LEU A 19 -5.89 8.14 5.62
CA LEU A 19 -4.64 8.76 5.25
C LEU A 19 -3.43 8.06 5.88
N ARG A 20 -3.49 7.73 7.18
CA ARG A 20 -2.42 6.99 7.88
C ARG A 20 -2.20 5.63 7.25
N SER A 21 -3.26 4.89 6.96
CA SER A 21 -3.17 3.59 6.28
C SER A 21 -2.52 3.72 4.90
N LEU A 22 -2.95 4.72 4.11
CA LEU A 22 -2.41 4.97 2.78
C LEU A 22 -0.92 5.35 2.84
N VAL A 23 -0.54 6.28 3.71
CA VAL A 23 0.87 6.70 3.87
C VAL A 23 1.72 5.53 4.38
N GLY A 24 1.21 4.71 5.31
CA GLY A 24 1.87 3.49 5.76
C GLY A 24 2.14 2.53 4.61
N ALA A 25 1.15 2.30 3.74
CA ALA A 25 1.33 1.48 2.54
C ALA A 25 2.36 2.09 1.57
N LEU A 26 2.33 3.41 1.36
CA LEU A 26 3.33 4.11 0.51
C LEU A 26 4.74 4.06 1.09
N GLN A 27 4.88 4.06 2.42
CA GLN A 27 6.17 4.01 3.11
C GLN A 27 6.95 2.73 2.76
N TYR A 28 6.28 1.59 2.58
CA TYR A 28 6.93 0.35 2.13
C TYR A 28 7.63 0.54 0.77
N TYR A 29 7.01 1.29 -0.15
CA TYR A 29 7.56 1.58 -1.48
C TYR A 29 8.48 2.82 -1.53
N SER A 30 8.67 3.52 -0.42
CA SER A 30 9.48 4.76 -0.38
C SER A 30 10.90 4.57 -0.95
N ARG A 31 11.49 3.38 -0.77
CA ARG A 31 12.81 3.01 -1.31
C ARG A 31 12.92 3.05 -2.84
N PHE A 32 11.79 2.99 -3.55
CA PHE A 32 11.74 3.04 -5.02
C PHE A 32 11.30 4.41 -5.56
N ILE A 33 10.91 5.34 -4.69
CA ILE A 33 10.43 6.66 -5.07
C ILE A 33 11.53 7.68 -4.77
N PRO A 34 12.14 8.30 -5.80
CA PRO A 34 13.18 9.30 -5.57
C PRO A 34 12.61 10.52 -4.85
N ASN A 35 13.30 10.96 -3.80
CA ASN A 35 12.90 12.07 -2.93
C ASN A 35 11.51 11.88 -2.31
N PHE A 36 11.18 10.64 -1.90
CA PHE A 36 9.89 10.31 -1.29
C PHE A 36 9.49 11.28 -0.17
N SER A 37 10.38 11.58 0.78
CA SER A 37 10.08 12.47 1.91
C SER A 37 9.63 13.85 1.47
N CYS A 38 10.32 14.47 0.49
CA CYS A 38 9.91 15.76 -0.06
C CYS A 38 8.56 15.67 -0.79
N ARG A 39 8.34 14.60 -1.55
CA ARG A 39 7.10 14.43 -2.32
C ARG A 39 5.91 14.16 -1.42
N ALA A 40 6.07 13.32 -0.40
CA ALA A 40 5.03 12.97 0.57
C ALA A 40 4.86 14.02 1.67
N ASN A 41 5.66 15.10 1.67
CA ASN A 41 5.58 16.16 2.68
C ASN A 41 4.17 16.77 2.79
N CYS A 42 3.48 16.94 1.67
CA CYS A 42 2.10 17.45 1.67
C CYS A 42 1.16 16.54 2.48
N LEU A 43 1.36 15.22 2.43
CA LEU A 43 0.58 14.25 3.21
C LEU A 43 1.03 14.21 4.67
N PHE A 44 2.34 14.27 4.93
CA PHE A 44 2.88 14.30 6.29
C PHE A 44 2.42 15.53 7.06
N SER A 45 2.28 16.69 6.40
CA SER A 45 1.78 17.92 7.04
C SER A 45 0.39 17.75 7.66
N ILE A 46 -0.51 16.99 7.01
CA ILE A 46 -1.85 16.67 7.50
C ILE A 46 -1.76 15.75 8.72
N LEU A 47 -0.86 14.76 8.66
CA LEU A 47 -0.66 13.79 9.74
C LEU A 47 -0.06 14.46 10.99
N THR A 48 0.92 15.35 10.82
CA THR A 48 1.57 16.08 11.92
C THR A 48 0.63 17.10 12.56
N SER A 49 -0.16 17.83 11.76
CA SER A 49 -1.13 18.79 12.28
C SER A 49 -2.38 18.13 12.89
N ASN A 50 -2.56 16.81 12.70
CA ASN A 50 -3.72 16.04 13.13
C ASN A 50 -5.06 16.70 12.74
N SER A 51 -5.07 17.47 11.64
CA SER A 51 -6.21 18.20 11.12
C SER A 51 -6.42 17.79 9.67
N PHE A 52 -7.52 17.08 9.41
CA PHE A 52 -7.79 16.59 8.06
C PHE A 52 -8.20 17.75 7.13
N LYS A 53 -7.27 18.19 6.30
CA LYS A 53 -7.50 19.16 5.22
C LYS A 53 -7.05 18.53 3.91
N TRP A 54 -8.01 18.25 3.04
CA TRP A 54 -7.76 17.66 1.72
C TRP A 54 -8.15 18.64 0.63
N GLY A 55 -7.15 19.19 -0.07
CA GLY A 55 -7.33 20.08 -1.20
C GLY A 55 -6.59 19.59 -2.45
N GLU A 56 -6.50 20.46 -3.45
CA GLU A 56 -5.85 20.15 -4.72
C GLU A 56 -4.36 19.82 -4.59
N GLU A 57 -3.67 20.47 -3.65
CA GLU A 57 -2.25 20.22 -3.38
C GLU A 57 -2.03 18.78 -2.87
N GLN A 58 -2.84 18.35 -1.90
CA GLN A 58 -2.76 17.01 -1.30
C GLN A 58 -3.17 15.94 -2.33
N GLU A 59 -4.20 16.23 -3.12
CA GLU A 59 -4.63 15.37 -4.22
C GLU A 59 -3.53 15.21 -5.28
N SER A 60 -2.94 16.32 -5.73
CA SER A 60 -1.85 16.33 -6.72
C SER A 60 -0.62 15.57 -6.18
N CYS A 61 -0.27 15.80 -4.91
CA CYS A 61 0.79 15.06 -4.22
C CYS A 61 0.54 13.54 -4.24
N LEU A 62 -0.65 13.11 -3.83
CA LEU A 62 -1.03 11.70 -3.85
C LEU A 62 -0.96 11.11 -5.26
N ARG A 63 -1.55 11.77 -6.26
CA ARG A 63 -1.55 11.29 -7.66
C ARG A 63 -0.14 11.21 -8.24
N SER A 64 0.74 12.14 -7.88
CA SER A 64 2.16 12.10 -8.26
C SER A 64 2.86 10.88 -7.68
N LEU A 65 2.69 10.60 -6.39
CA LEU A 65 3.27 9.41 -5.73
C LEU A 65 2.74 8.10 -6.35
N LEU A 66 1.42 8.01 -6.57
CA LEU A 66 0.82 6.83 -7.21
C LEU A 66 1.29 6.65 -8.66
N LYS A 67 1.59 7.75 -9.38
CA LYS A 67 2.15 7.69 -10.73
C LYS A 67 3.58 7.11 -10.73
N PHE A 68 4.41 7.42 -9.74
CA PHE A 68 5.72 6.79 -9.59
C PHE A 68 5.59 5.29 -9.34
N LEU A 69 4.61 4.86 -8.55
CA LEU A 69 4.34 3.44 -8.33
C LEU A 69 3.86 2.70 -9.59
N ARG A 70 3.25 3.40 -10.55
CA ARG A 70 2.90 2.83 -11.86
C ARG A 70 4.11 2.68 -12.78
N SER A 71 5.23 3.33 -12.50
CA SER A 71 6.43 3.18 -13.32
C SER A 71 7.07 1.81 -13.10
N ASP A 72 7.60 1.22 -14.18
CA ASP A 72 8.26 -0.10 -14.17
C ASP A 72 9.50 -0.15 -13.26
N ALA A 73 9.96 1.00 -12.75
CA ALA A 73 11.08 1.08 -11.81
C ALA A 73 10.78 0.41 -10.46
N VAL A 74 9.50 0.27 -10.08
CA VAL A 74 9.10 -0.25 -8.78
C VAL A 74 8.89 -1.77 -8.80
N LEU A 75 8.46 -2.33 -9.94
CA LEU A 75 8.09 -3.73 -10.04
C LEU A 75 9.19 -4.57 -10.67
N ARG A 76 9.42 -5.77 -10.12
CA ARG A 76 10.24 -6.80 -10.75
C ARG A 76 9.36 -7.76 -11.54
N THR A 77 9.87 -8.26 -12.66
CA THR A 77 9.31 -9.44 -13.31
C THR A 77 9.68 -10.69 -12.51
N TYR A 78 8.69 -11.55 -12.28
CA TYR A 78 8.91 -12.81 -11.59
C TYR A 78 9.97 -13.66 -12.29
N SER A 79 10.92 -14.20 -11.53
CA SER A 79 11.87 -15.19 -12.00
C SER A 79 11.81 -16.46 -11.13
N PRO A 80 11.62 -17.65 -11.71
CA PRO A 80 11.59 -18.90 -10.93
C PRO A 80 12.95 -19.26 -10.31
N SER A 81 14.05 -18.66 -10.79
CA SER A 81 15.40 -18.88 -10.27
C SER A 81 15.74 -18.03 -9.04
N VAL A 82 14.86 -17.12 -8.65
CA VAL A 82 15.10 -16.15 -7.56
C VAL A 82 14.22 -16.49 -6.37
N HIS A 83 14.81 -16.45 -5.17
CA HIS A 83 14.06 -16.68 -3.93
C HIS A 83 12.96 -15.63 -3.77
N SER A 84 11.75 -16.10 -3.45
CA SER A 84 10.57 -15.25 -3.29
C SER A 84 10.20 -15.12 -1.82
N VAL A 85 9.91 -13.90 -1.39
CA VAL A 85 9.42 -13.59 -0.04
C VAL A 85 7.97 -13.16 -0.15
N LEU A 86 7.09 -13.78 0.62
CA LEU A 86 5.70 -13.37 0.75
C LEU A 86 5.53 -12.55 2.03
N ILE A 87 5.05 -11.32 1.89
CA ILE A 87 4.74 -10.44 3.01
C ILE A 87 3.22 -10.33 3.09
N THR A 88 2.64 -10.69 4.22
CA THR A 88 1.19 -10.65 4.44
C THR A 88 0.84 -9.72 5.60
N ASP A 89 -0.34 -9.14 5.52
CA ASP A 89 -0.93 -8.33 6.60
C ASP A 89 -2.45 -8.52 6.62
N ALA A 90 -3.04 -8.55 7.82
CA ALA A 90 -4.48 -8.72 7.99
C ALA A 90 -5.10 -7.60 8.83
N SER A 91 -6.17 -7.02 8.30
CA SER A 91 -7.00 -6.03 9.00
C SER A 91 -8.38 -6.61 9.34
N PRO A 92 -9.19 -5.93 10.15
CA PRO A 92 -10.55 -6.40 10.46
C PRO A 92 -11.47 -6.53 9.24
N VAL A 93 -11.13 -5.87 8.13
CA VAL A 93 -11.99 -5.79 6.94
C VAL A 93 -11.42 -6.49 5.70
N GLY A 94 -10.15 -6.86 5.74
CA GLY A 94 -9.42 -7.30 4.55
C GLY A 94 -7.99 -7.71 4.84
N ASN A 95 -7.44 -8.56 4.00
CA ASN A 95 -6.05 -9.01 4.05
C ASN A 95 -5.31 -8.54 2.80
N GLY A 96 -4.00 -8.40 2.91
CA GLY A 96 -3.11 -8.04 1.81
C GLY A 96 -1.88 -8.94 1.78
N ALA A 97 -1.42 -9.23 0.57
CA ALA A 97 -0.17 -9.94 0.35
C ALA A 97 0.68 -9.23 -0.71
N VAL A 98 1.99 -9.20 -0.51
CA VAL A 98 2.99 -8.72 -1.46
C VAL A 98 4.00 -9.84 -1.68
N LEU A 99 4.16 -10.25 -2.93
CA LEU A 99 5.26 -11.12 -3.34
C LEU A 99 6.47 -10.25 -3.70
N GLU A 100 7.63 -10.54 -3.13
CA GLU A 100 8.88 -9.80 -3.30
C GLU A 100 9.99 -10.74 -3.78
N GLN A 101 10.88 -10.24 -4.64
CA GLN A 101 12.11 -10.93 -5.05
C GLN A 101 13.27 -9.93 -5.05
N GLU A 102 14.36 -10.27 -4.35
CA GLU A 102 15.56 -9.42 -4.17
C GLU A 102 15.22 -7.97 -3.75
N GLY A 103 14.38 -7.79 -2.72
CA GLY A 103 14.09 -6.45 -2.25
C GLY A 103 13.04 -5.70 -3.06
N ARG A 104 12.47 -6.29 -4.14
CA ARG A 104 11.54 -5.63 -5.07
C ARG A 104 10.19 -6.36 -5.19
N PRO A 105 9.06 -5.63 -5.15
CA PRO A 105 7.74 -6.22 -5.30
C PRO A 105 7.52 -6.77 -6.72
N VAL A 106 6.95 -7.96 -6.80
CA VAL A 106 6.54 -8.64 -8.04
C VAL A 106 5.04 -8.45 -8.26
N ILE A 107 4.23 -8.67 -7.23
CA ILE A 107 2.77 -8.51 -7.29
C ILE A 107 2.20 -8.20 -5.91
N CYS A 108 1.10 -7.44 -5.87
CA CYS A 108 0.34 -7.16 -4.67
C CYS A 108 -1.11 -7.61 -4.83
N VAL A 109 -1.61 -8.32 -3.83
CA VAL A 109 -2.93 -8.96 -3.85
C VAL A 109 -3.68 -8.61 -2.56
N PRO A 110 -4.65 -7.69 -2.64
CA PRO A 110 -5.59 -7.45 -1.55
C PRO A 110 -6.83 -8.32 -1.72
N ARG A 111 -7.39 -8.74 -0.60
CA ARG A 111 -8.60 -9.54 -0.50
C ARG A 111 -9.50 -8.96 0.59
N LYS A 112 -10.75 -8.70 0.27
CA LYS A 112 -11.75 -8.34 1.30
C LYS A 112 -12.17 -9.60 2.04
N LEU A 113 -12.31 -9.49 3.37
CA LEU A 113 -12.83 -10.57 4.20
C LEU A 113 -14.36 -10.62 4.06
N THR A 114 -14.91 -11.83 3.99
CA THR A 114 -16.36 -12.06 4.10
C THR A 114 -16.85 -11.73 5.50
N ILE A 115 -18.16 -11.55 5.69
CA ILE A 115 -18.75 -11.24 7.00
C ILE A 115 -18.33 -12.28 8.05
N THR A 116 -18.29 -13.56 7.67
CA THR A 116 -17.84 -14.64 8.54
C THR A 116 -16.37 -14.50 8.93
N GLU A 117 -15.49 -14.19 7.96
CA GLU A 117 -14.05 -14.06 8.19
C GLU A 117 -13.69 -12.78 8.96
N GLN A 118 -14.52 -11.73 8.89
CA GLN A 118 -14.35 -10.53 9.72
C GLN A 118 -14.57 -10.83 11.21
N GLY A 119 -15.37 -11.85 11.53
CA GLY A 119 -15.58 -12.34 12.89
C GLY A 119 -14.38 -13.12 13.47
N TYR A 120 -13.37 -13.41 12.66
CA TYR A 120 -12.17 -14.11 13.12
C TYR A 120 -11.30 -13.22 14.02
N SER A 121 -10.64 -13.86 14.99
CA SER A 121 -9.60 -13.22 15.80
C SER A 121 -8.46 -12.71 14.91
N GLN A 122 -7.67 -11.74 15.41
CA GLN A 122 -6.54 -11.21 14.65
C GLN A 122 -5.60 -12.33 14.17
N THR A 123 -5.24 -13.27 15.05
CA THR A 123 -4.37 -14.41 14.72
C THR A 123 -4.95 -15.29 13.60
N GLN A 124 -6.27 -15.53 13.62
CA GLN A 124 -6.94 -16.29 12.56
C GLN A 124 -6.95 -15.53 11.22
N ARG A 125 -7.12 -14.20 11.26
CA ARG A 125 -7.07 -13.38 10.05
C ARG A 125 -5.66 -13.31 9.45
N GLU A 126 -4.62 -13.25 10.28
CA GLU A 126 -3.22 -13.36 9.83
C GLU A 126 -2.94 -14.72 9.20
N ALA A 127 -3.38 -15.81 9.84
CA ALA A 127 -3.25 -17.15 9.27
C ALA A 127 -3.95 -17.23 7.90
N LEU A 128 -5.18 -16.72 7.80
CA LEU A 128 -5.94 -16.64 6.55
C LEU A 128 -5.28 -15.74 5.49
N ALA A 129 -4.41 -14.81 5.85
CA ALA A 129 -3.67 -14.01 4.87
C ALA A 129 -2.59 -14.84 4.15
N VAL A 130 -2.13 -15.91 4.78
CA VAL A 130 -1.10 -16.82 4.25
C VAL A 130 -1.71 -17.99 3.45
N PHE A 131 -2.93 -18.42 3.80
CA PHE A 131 -3.66 -19.54 3.16
C PHE A 131 -4.64 -19.09 2.07
#